data_AF-A0A3C0GKG2-F1
#
_entry.id   AF-A0A3C0GKG2-F1
#
_cell.length_a   1.000
_cell.length_b   1.000
_cell.length_c   1.000
_cell.angle_alpha   90.00
_cell.angle_beta   90.00
_cell.angle_gamma   90.00
#
_symmetry.space_group_name_H-M   'P 1'
#
loop_
_entity.id
_entity.type
_entity.pdbx_description
1 polymer ?
#
loop_
_entity_poly.entity_id
_entity_poly.type
_entity_poly.pdbx_seq_one_letter_code
_entity_poly.pdbx_strand_id
1 'polypeptide(L)'
;MVDTKQVGGTHYKEKNIQPWDVRRDWKLDPWTADAVKYISRHQSKNGKEDIEKAIHCLEYVRDNYEFIIHAYFSGSKVSNCTK
;
A
#
# COMPACT_ATOMS: atom_id res chain seq x y z
N MET A 1 -11.66 3.83 -21.16
CA MET A 1 -11.50 4.07 -19.71
C MET A 1 -10.14 3.51 -19.30
N VAL A 2 -9.32 4.27 -18.58
CA VAL A 2 -7.96 3.83 -18.17
C VAL A 2 -8.05 2.63 -17.21
N ASP A 3 -9.18 2.49 -16.52
CA ASP A 3 -9.42 1.50 -15.47
C ASP A 3 -9.50 0.05 -15.99
N THR A 4 -9.69 -0.14 -17.30
CA THR A 4 -9.68 -1.47 -17.94
C THR A 4 -8.36 -1.80 -18.64
N LYS A 5 -7.45 -0.81 -18.76
CA LYS A 5 -6.17 -0.96 -19.44
C LYS A 5 -5.15 -1.58 -18.49
N GLN A 6 -5.00 -2.90 -18.55
CA GLN A 6 -3.90 -3.62 -17.91
C GLN A 6 -2.82 -3.97 -18.94
N VAL A 7 -1.56 -3.66 -18.64
CA VAL A 7 -0.39 -4.11 -19.42
C VAL A 7 0.34 -5.19 -18.61
N GLY A 8 0.12 -6.47 -18.98
CA GLY A 8 0.73 -7.66 -18.37
C GLY A 8 -0.07 -8.32 -17.23
N GLY A 9 -0.26 -9.65 -17.30
CA GLY A 9 -1.01 -10.48 -16.33
C GLY A 9 -2.54 -10.29 -16.33
N THR A 10 -3.25 -10.89 -15.35
CA THR A 10 -4.72 -10.78 -15.18
C THR A 10 -5.19 -10.46 -13.75
N HIS A 11 -4.29 -10.41 -12.77
CA HIS A 11 -4.57 -10.35 -11.32
C HIS A 11 -5.31 -9.10 -10.80
N TYR A 12 -5.54 -8.10 -11.65
CA TYR A 12 -6.30 -6.90 -11.31
C TYR A 12 -7.67 -6.85 -11.99
N LYS A 13 -7.87 -7.53 -13.13
CA LYS A 13 -9.14 -7.52 -13.89
C LYS A 13 -10.30 -8.20 -13.16
N GLU A 14 -10.00 -9.11 -12.25
CA GLU A 14 -11.02 -9.87 -11.49
C GLU A 14 -11.47 -9.13 -10.22
N LYS A 15 -10.89 -7.96 -9.92
CA LYS A 15 -11.16 -7.23 -8.68
C LYS A 15 -12.02 -6.00 -8.95
N ASN A 16 -13.08 -5.88 -8.15
CA ASN A 16 -13.94 -4.68 -8.13
C ASN A 16 -13.21 -3.44 -7.60
N ILE A 17 -12.14 -3.62 -6.81
CA ILE A 17 -11.35 -2.56 -6.21
C ILE A 17 -9.90 -2.74 -6.64
N GLN A 18 -9.34 -1.70 -7.25
CA GLN A 18 -7.93 -1.66 -7.63
C GLN A 18 -7.08 -1.12 -6.47
N PRO A 19 -5.80 -1.50 -6.35
CA PRO A 19 -4.94 -0.98 -5.29
C PRO A 19 -4.84 0.55 -5.26
N TRP A 20 -4.92 1.22 -6.42
CA TRP A 20 -4.93 2.69 -6.48
C TRP A 20 -6.24 3.31 -6.01
N ASP A 21 -7.36 2.58 -6.06
CA ASP A 21 -8.63 3.04 -5.50
C ASP A 21 -8.52 3.12 -3.97
N VAL A 22 -7.99 2.06 -3.34
CA VAL A 22 -7.72 2.04 -1.89
C VAL A 22 -6.74 3.15 -1.50
N ARG A 23 -5.65 3.31 -2.27
CA ARG A 23 -4.67 4.38 -2.02
C ARG A 23 -5.32 5.77 -2.02
N ARG A 24 -6.21 6.02 -2.98
CA ARG A 24 -6.90 7.32 -3.12
C ARG A 24 -7.89 7.54 -1.98
N ASP A 25 -8.71 6.54 -1.69
CA ASP A 25 -9.77 6.63 -0.68
C ASP A 25 -9.20 6.79 0.74
N TRP A 26 -8.23 5.95 1.10
CA TRP A 26 -7.62 5.96 2.44
C TRP A 26 -6.48 6.97 2.59
N LYS A 27 -6.15 7.70 1.50
CA LYS A 27 -5.05 8.68 1.47
C LYS A 27 -3.72 8.10 1.95
N LEU A 28 -3.40 6.90 1.46
CA LEU A 28 -2.19 6.18 1.86
C LEU A 28 -0.93 6.82 1.30
N ASP A 29 0.12 6.85 2.13
CA ASP A 29 1.48 7.14 1.67
C ASP A 29 1.97 6.03 0.72
N PRO A 30 3.04 6.28 -0.07
CA PRO A 30 3.51 5.31 -1.05
C PRO A 30 3.86 3.93 -0.47
N TRP A 31 4.36 3.86 0.76
CA TRP A 31 4.84 2.62 1.37
C TRP A 31 3.68 1.75 1.85
N THR A 32 2.71 2.35 2.55
CA THR A 32 1.50 1.62 2.98
C THR A 32 0.61 1.24 1.80
N ALA A 33 0.56 2.07 0.75
CA ALA A 33 -0.12 1.71 -0.51
C ALA A 33 0.51 0.49 -1.19
N ASP A 34 1.85 0.38 -1.16
CA ASP A 34 2.56 -0.77 -1.70
C ASP A 34 2.34 -2.03 -0.87
N ALA A 35 2.29 -1.93 0.46
CA ALA A 35 1.90 -3.04 1.32
C ALA A 35 0.50 -3.57 0.97
N VAL A 36 -0.49 -2.67 0.83
CA VAL A 36 -1.87 -3.04 0.42
C VAL A 36 -1.87 -3.69 -0.97
N LYS A 37 -1.11 -3.16 -1.93
CA LYS A 37 -0.95 -3.75 -3.26
C LYS A 37 -0.49 -5.20 -3.17
N TYR A 38 0.57 -5.49 -2.40
CA TYR A 38 1.08 -6.86 -2.25
C TYR A 38 0.12 -7.77 -1.49
N ILE A 39 -0.52 -7.28 -0.42
CA ILE A 39 -1.59 -7.98 0.30
C ILE A 39 -2.73 -8.33 -0.65
N SER A 40 -3.13 -7.43 -1.55
CA SER A 40 -4.18 -7.75 -2.51
C SER A 40 -3.74 -8.85 -3.49
N ARG A 41 -2.45 -9.01 -3.76
CA ARG A 41 -1.95 -9.78 -4.90
C ARG A 41 -1.51 -11.20 -4.57
N HIS A 42 -1.17 -11.47 -3.29
CA HIS A 42 -0.54 -12.71 -2.87
C HIS A 42 -1.29 -13.98 -3.31
N GLN A 43 -2.61 -14.05 -3.15
CA GLN A 43 -3.40 -15.25 -3.49
C GLN A 43 -3.42 -15.56 -4.99
N SER A 44 -3.25 -14.55 -5.84
CA SER A 44 -3.48 -14.63 -7.29
C SER A 44 -2.21 -14.46 -8.15
N LYS A 45 -1.03 -14.25 -7.54
CA LYS A 45 0.21 -13.99 -8.31
C LYS A 45 1.46 -14.65 -7.73
N ASN A 46 1.96 -14.14 -6.60
CA ASN A 46 3.30 -14.51 -6.11
C ASN A 46 3.30 -15.18 -4.72
N GLY A 47 2.11 -15.47 -4.15
CA GLY A 47 2.00 -16.18 -2.88
C GLY A 47 2.80 -15.52 -1.76
N LYS A 48 3.62 -16.33 -1.08
CA LYS A 48 4.45 -15.93 0.06
C LYS A 48 5.39 -14.75 -0.26
N GLU A 49 5.92 -14.66 -1.48
CA GLU A 49 6.85 -13.59 -1.85
C GLU A 49 6.18 -12.21 -1.77
N ASP A 50 4.88 -12.09 -2.08
CA ASP A 50 4.15 -10.84 -1.92
C ASP A 50 3.92 -10.51 -0.44
N ILE A 51 3.74 -11.52 0.42
CA ILE A 51 3.67 -11.30 1.87
C ILE A 51 5.00 -10.77 2.40
N GLU A 52 6.13 -11.33 1.97
CA GLU A 52 7.47 -10.85 2.35
C GLU A 52 7.70 -9.40 1.88
N LYS A 53 7.24 -9.04 0.67
CA LYS A 53 7.29 -7.64 0.19
C LYS A 53 6.39 -6.71 1.00
N ALA A 54 5.19 -7.15 1.39
CA ALA A 54 4.32 -6.36 2.24
C ALA A 54 4.95 -6.09 3.61
N ILE A 55 5.57 -7.11 4.21
CA ILE A 55 6.32 -6.98 5.47
C ILE A 55 7.45 -5.96 5.30
N HIS A 56 8.25 -6.07 4.25
CA HIS A 56 9.35 -5.14 4.00
C HIS A 56 8.90 -3.68 3.91
N CYS A 57 7.78 -3.41 3.22
CA CYS A 57 7.18 -2.07 3.19
C CYS A 57 6.78 -1.59 4.59
N LEU A 58 6.16 -2.46 5.40
CA LEU A 58 5.73 -2.10 6.76
C LEU A 58 6.90 -1.92 7.73
N GLU A 59 7.99 -2.66 7.57
CA GLU A 59 9.23 -2.45 8.32
C GLU A 59 9.81 -1.07 8.03
N TYR A 60 9.87 -0.67 6.76
CA TYR A 60 10.28 0.67 6.39
C TYR A 60 9.38 1.74 7.04
N VAL A 61 8.06 1.54 7.02
CA VAL A 61 7.10 2.45 7.66
C VAL A 61 7.33 2.56 9.16
N ARG A 62 7.51 1.43 9.84
CA ARG A 62 7.78 1.37 11.28
C ARG A 62 9.07 2.11 11.63
N ASP A 63 10.15 1.88 10.87
CA ASP A 63 11.47 2.41 11.19
C ASP A 63 11.62 3.90 10.83
N ASN A 64 10.77 4.42 9.93
CA ASN A 64 10.78 5.81 9.46
C ASN A 64 9.48 6.56 9.79
N TYR A 65 8.77 6.13 10.83
CA TYR A 65 7.40 6.56 11.11
C TYR A 65 7.25 8.08 11.19
N GLU A 66 8.09 8.74 12.00
CA GLU A 66 8.05 10.21 12.17
C GLU A 66 8.28 10.94 10.85
N PHE A 67 9.26 10.49 10.06
CA PHE A 67 9.51 11.07 8.74
C PHE A 67 8.30 10.94 7.82
N ILE A 68 7.69 9.76 7.76
CA ILE A 68 6.53 9.50 6.90
C ILE A 68 5.33 10.35 7.34
N ILE A 69 5.09 10.44 8.65
CA ILE A 69 4.08 11.32 9.21
C ILE A 69 4.29 12.77 8.77
N HIS A 70 5.49 13.30 8.94
CA HIS A 70 5.75 14.69 8.56
C HIS A 70 5.70 14.93 7.05
N ALA A 71 6.23 14.00 6.26
CA ALA A 71 6.30 14.12 4.80
C ALA A 71 4.95 13.98 4.11
N TYR A 72 4.07 13.08 4.58
CA TYR A 72 2.83 12.73 3.89
C TYR A 72 1.55 13.13 4.65
N PHE A 73 1.65 13.43 5.95
CA PHE A 73 0.49 13.66 6.82
C PHE A 73 0.61 14.94 7.66
N SER A 74 1.39 15.94 7.25
CA SER A 74 1.73 17.17 8.02
C SER A 74 0.55 18.08 8.44
N GLY A 75 -0.70 17.72 8.12
CA GLY A 75 -1.93 18.35 8.66
C GLY A 75 -2.70 17.49 9.68
N SER A 76 -2.30 16.24 9.87
CA SER A 76 -2.88 15.32 10.83
C SER A 76 -2.12 15.47 12.14
N LYS A 77 -2.80 15.91 13.21
CA LYS A 77 -2.19 15.97 14.55
C LYS A 77 -1.75 14.56 14.96
N VAL A 78 -0.47 14.23 14.78
CA VAL A 78 0.09 13.02 15.35
C VAL A 78 0.33 13.31 16.82
N SER A 79 -0.56 12.75 17.65
CA SER A 79 -0.33 12.65 19.08
C SER A 79 0.89 11.77 19.28
N ASN A 80 1.98 12.35 19.76
CA ASN A 80 3.18 11.63 20.16
C ASN A 80 2.77 10.45 21.07
N CYS A 81 2.78 9.24 20.52
CA CYS A 81 2.68 8.02 21.30
C CYS A 81 4.10 7.66 21.74
N THR A 82 4.60 8.43 22.72
CA THR A 82 5.87 8.16 23.38
C THR A 82 5.77 6.83 24.11
N LYS A 83 6.65 5.89 23.77
CA LYS A 83 6.97 4.76 24.65
C LYS A 83 8.07 5.18 25.61
#